data_AF-A0A512N9B1-F1
#
_entry.id   AF-A0A512N9B1-F1
#
_cell.length_a   1.000
_cell.length_b   1.000
_cell.length_c   1.000
_cell.angle_alpha   90.00
_cell.angle_beta   90.00
_cell.angle_gamma   90.00
#
_symmetry.space_group_name_H-M   'P 1'
#
loop_
_entity.id
_entity.type
_entity.pdbx_description
1 polymer ?
#
loop_
_entity_poly.entity_id
_entity_poly.type
_entity_poly.pdbx_seq_one_letter_code
_entity_poly.pdbx_strand_id
1 'polypeptide(L)'
;MMTSEDDIVRGYLSSADVERLFPARVARIARGTLTYTEKGRILVKAGEIDPKWRGGKFNGIEYFHFRFPEQSATMAAFLLRDGLHRLVPESLQAPTPAEVEAEWQRLAAQREAILGWARAKKALSEIVQTYRFERRRGTYSHSAHAAAAKTVEQIDRSVDDAMTYAGVCIEWAEREHRAWFWRCAPNDQVL
;
A
#
# COMPACT_ATOMS: atom_id res chain seq x y z
N MET A 1 -15.75 38.88 -2.35
CA MET A 1 -15.78 37.64 -3.15
C MET A 1 -14.34 37.26 -3.41
N MET A 2 -13.73 36.49 -2.50
CA MET A 2 -12.33 36.07 -2.60
C MET A 2 -12.31 34.69 -3.25
N THR A 3 -11.70 34.60 -4.42
CA THR A 3 -11.27 33.36 -5.05
C THR A 3 -10.17 32.75 -4.18
N SER A 4 -10.51 31.77 -3.32
CA SER A 4 -9.51 30.83 -2.82
C SER A 4 -9.26 29.81 -3.92
N GLU A 5 -8.38 30.17 -4.84
CA GLU A 5 -7.57 29.18 -5.54
C GLU A 5 -6.76 28.45 -4.47
N ASP A 6 -7.37 27.45 -3.84
CA ASP A 6 -6.63 26.44 -3.08
C ASP A 6 -5.65 25.82 -4.07
N ASP A 7 -4.40 26.20 -3.90
CA ASP A 7 -3.23 25.79 -4.65
C ASP A 7 -3.41 24.37 -5.19
N ILE A 8 -3.50 24.27 -6.51
CA ILE A 8 -3.35 23.01 -7.20
C ILE A 8 -1.90 22.58 -6.94
N VAL A 9 -1.69 21.77 -5.90
CA VAL A 9 -0.41 21.15 -5.61
C VAL A 9 -0.06 20.21 -6.77
N ARG A 10 0.63 20.75 -7.77
CA ARG A 10 1.27 20.04 -8.89
C ARG A 10 2.66 19.49 -8.48
N GLY A 11 2.86 19.21 -7.20
CA GLY A 11 4.09 18.63 -6.64
C GLY A 11 3.91 17.16 -6.24
N TYR A 12 5.04 16.48 -5.98
CA TYR A 12 5.03 15.18 -5.31
C TYR A 12 4.33 15.31 -3.95
N LEU A 13 3.18 14.64 -3.81
CA LEU A 13 2.49 14.54 -2.52
C LEU A 13 3.20 13.52 -1.64
N SER A 14 3.28 13.79 -0.34
CA SER A 14 3.65 12.76 0.63
C SER A 14 2.58 11.66 0.68
N SER A 15 2.91 10.45 1.14
CA SER A 15 1.90 9.38 1.35
C SER A 15 0.77 9.86 2.26
N ALA A 16 1.10 10.67 3.28
CA ALA A 16 0.12 11.27 4.18
C ALA A 16 -0.83 12.25 3.44
N ASP A 17 -0.32 13.05 2.50
CA ASP A 17 -1.16 13.93 1.69
C ASP A 17 -1.99 13.17 0.67
N VAL A 18 -1.46 12.11 0.07
CA VAL A 18 -2.23 11.24 -0.82
C VAL A 18 -3.41 10.65 -0.08
N GLU A 19 -3.21 10.02 1.07
CA GLU A 19 -4.31 9.42 1.85
C GLU A 19 -5.30 10.47 2.41
N ARG A 20 -4.85 11.71 2.68
CA ARG A 20 -5.75 12.79 3.15
C ARG A 20 -6.61 13.37 2.03
N LEU A 21 -6.00 13.60 0.87
CA LEU A 21 -6.66 14.25 -0.28
C LEU A 21 -7.37 13.24 -1.18
N PHE A 22 -6.95 11.98 -1.15
CA PHE A 22 -7.46 10.87 -1.95
C PHE A 22 -7.73 9.63 -1.06
N PRO A 23 -8.68 9.74 -0.11
CA PRO A 23 -8.93 8.70 0.90
C PRO A 23 -9.57 7.43 0.34
N ALA A 24 -10.16 7.49 -0.86
CA ALA A 24 -10.80 6.34 -1.46
C ALA A 24 -9.79 5.50 -2.25
N ARG A 25 -9.42 4.33 -1.73
CA ARG A 25 -8.38 3.47 -2.30
C ARG A 25 -8.96 2.17 -2.83
N VAL A 26 -8.53 1.77 -4.03
CA VAL A 26 -8.73 0.42 -4.56
C VAL A 26 -7.38 -0.24 -4.82
N ALA A 27 -7.31 -1.55 -4.63
CA ALA A 27 -6.10 -2.34 -4.81
C ALA A 27 -6.26 -3.34 -5.97
N ARG A 28 -5.18 -3.55 -6.71
CA ARG A 28 -5.03 -4.59 -7.73
C ARG A 28 -3.91 -5.52 -7.32
N ILE A 29 -4.14 -6.83 -7.43
CA ILE A 29 -3.07 -7.82 -7.24
C ILE A 29 -2.20 -7.77 -8.50
N ALA A 30 -0.95 -7.37 -8.33
CA ALA A 30 0.00 -6.96 -9.36
C ALA A 30 1.31 -7.78 -9.29
N ARG A 31 1.20 -9.10 -9.06
CA ARG A 31 2.35 -10.00 -8.94
C ARG A 31 2.88 -10.47 -10.29
N GLY A 32 1.98 -10.72 -11.24
CA GLY A 32 2.34 -11.07 -12.61
C GLY A 32 2.45 -9.88 -13.55
N THR A 33 2.55 -10.19 -14.84
CA THR A 33 2.79 -9.20 -15.88
C THR A 33 1.50 -8.79 -16.56
N LEU A 34 1.34 -7.48 -16.77
CA LEU A 34 0.36 -6.93 -17.70
C LEU A 34 1.09 -6.54 -18.99
N THR A 35 0.44 -6.77 -20.12
CA THR A 35 0.86 -6.22 -21.40
C THR A 35 0.86 -4.69 -21.37
N TYR A 36 1.59 -4.07 -22.29
CA TYR A 36 1.62 -2.61 -22.42
C TYR A 36 0.21 -2.04 -22.64
N THR A 37 -0.59 -2.67 -23.50
CA THR A 37 -1.97 -2.28 -23.80
C THR A 37 -2.87 -2.37 -22.57
N GLU A 38 -2.74 -3.41 -21.74
CA GLU A 38 -3.49 -3.54 -20.48
C GLU A 38 -3.15 -2.44 -19.48
N LYS A 39 -1.85 -2.15 -19.30
CA LYS A 39 -1.43 -1.03 -18.45
C LYS A 39 -1.96 0.31 -18.98
N GLY A 40 -1.89 0.53 -20.29
CA GLY A 40 -2.44 1.71 -20.93
C GLY A 40 -3.93 1.90 -20.63
N ARG A 41 -4.72 0.83 -20.76
CA ARG A 41 -6.17 0.85 -20.44
C ARG A 41 -6.44 1.21 -18.98
N ILE A 42 -5.65 0.68 -18.04
CA ILE A 42 -5.76 1.03 -16.61
C ILE A 42 -5.53 2.52 -16.39
N LEU A 43 -4.46 3.08 -16.94
CA LEU A 43 -4.10 4.48 -16.74
C LEU A 43 -5.12 5.42 -17.39
N VAL A 44 -5.59 5.10 -18.59
CA VAL A 44 -6.67 5.83 -19.26
C VAL A 44 -7.92 5.80 -18.40
N LYS A 45 -8.33 4.63 -17.90
CA LYS A 45 -9.53 4.52 -17.08
C LYS A 45 -9.42 5.29 -15.77
N ALA A 46 -8.28 5.21 -15.09
CA ALA A 46 -8.05 5.98 -13.87
C ALA A 46 -8.12 7.50 -14.14
N GLY A 47 -7.56 7.97 -15.26
CA GLY A 47 -7.65 9.36 -15.69
C GLY A 47 -9.06 9.82 -16.06
N GLU A 48 -9.87 8.96 -16.68
CA GLU A 48 -11.29 9.23 -16.95
C GLU A 48 -12.11 9.38 -15.66
N ILE A 49 -11.84 8.53 -14.66
CA ILE A 49 -12.53 8.55 -13.37
C ILE A 49 -12.15 9.80 -12.57
N ASP A 50 -10.85 10.11 -12.53
CA ASP A 50 -10.33 11.29 -11.86
C ASP A 50 -8.98 11.72 -12.47
N PRO A 51 -8.86 12.85 -13.17
CA PRO A 51 -7.58 13.29 -13.74
C PRO A 51 -6.51 13.60 -12.68
N LYS A 52 -6.90 13.72 -11.40
CA LYS A 52 -5.99 13.97 -10.27
C LYS A 52 -5.68 12.70 -9.47
N TRP A 53 -6.08 11.50 -9.92
CA TRP A 53 -5.81 10.25 -9.21
C TRP A 53 -4.33 10.07 -8.84
N ARG A 54 -4.06 9.22 -7.83
CA ARG A 54 -2.70 8.89 -7.39
C ARG A 54 -2.47 7.40 -7.41
N GLY A 55 -1.30 6.99 -7.87
CA GLY A 55 -0.87 5.59 -7.93
C GLY A 55 0.13 5.26 -6.83
N GLY A 56 0.15 4.00 -6.42
CA GLY A 56 1.16 3.42 -5.56
C GLY A 56 1.39 1.97 -5.90
N LYS A 57 2.57 1.44 -5.60
CA LYS A 57 2.84 0.00 -5.70
C LYS A 57 3.69 -0.43 -4.52
N PHE A 58 3.23 -1.47 -3.82
CA PHE A 58 3.98 -2.08 -2.75
C PHE A 58 3.66 -3.57 -2.65
N ASN A 59 4.69 -4.39 -2.44
CA ASN A 59 4.58 -5.83 -2.22
C ASN A 59 3.65 -6.59 -3.18
N GLY A 60 3.80 -6.32 -4.49
CA GLY A 60 2.97 -6.96 -5.51
C GLY A 60 1.50 -6.54 -5.50
N ILE A 61 1.15 -5.46 -4.78
CA ILE A 61 -0.14 -4.79 -4.82
C ILE A 61 0.04 -3.41 -5.44
N GLU A 62 -0.82 -3.07 -6.38
CA GLU A 62 -0.91 -1.74 -6.98
C GLU A 62 -2.16 -1.03 -6.44
N TYR A 63 -1.99 0.20 -5.99
CA TYR A 63 -3.02 1.02 -5.36
C TYR A 63 -3.40 2.19 -6.27
N PHE A 64 -4.70 2.45 -6.34
CA PHE A 64 -5.26 3.62 -7.01
C PHE A 64 -6.06 4.41 -5.98
N HIS A 65 -5.66 5.65 -5.77
CA HIS A 65 -6.27 6.57 -4.81
C HIS A 65 -7.09 7.62 -5.55
N PHE A 66 -8.31 7.80 -5.07
CA PHE A 66 -9.33 8.69 -5.60
C PHE A 66 -9.88 9.58 -4.48
N ARG A 67 -10.50 10.69 -4.87
CA ARG A 67 -11.09 11.64 -3.92
C ARG A 67 -12.36 11.08 -3.27
N PHE A 68 -13.11 10.27 -4.00
CA PHE A 68 -14.45 9.82 -3.59
C PHE A 68 -14.62 8.29 -3.66
N PRO A 69 -15.38 7.67 -2.72
CA PRO A 69 -15.61 6.23 -2.70
C PRO A 69 -16.17 5.65 -4.01
N GLU A 70 -17.07 6.35 -4.68
CA GLU A 70 -17.74 5.91 -5.92
C GLU A 70 -16.73 5.76 -7.07
N GLN A 71 -15.71 6.61 -7.09
CA GLN A 71 -14.61 6.53 -8.05
C GLN A 71 -13.79 5.25 -7.85
N SER A 72 -13.48 4.93 -6.59
CA SER A 72 -12.75 3.70 -6.25
C SER A 72 -13.58 2.45 -6.56
N ALA A 73 -14.90 2.48 -6.33
CA ALA A 73 -15.81 1.40 -6.68
C ALA A 73 -15.89 1.20 -8.21
N THR A 74 -15.93 2.30 -8.97
CA THR A 74 -15.89 2.28 -10.44
C THR A 74 -14.61 1.63 -10.95
N MET A 75 -13.47 1.99 -10.36
CA MET A 75 -12.18 1.40 -10.71
C MET A 75 -12.09 -0.08 -10.30
N ALA A 76 -12.61 -0.46 -9.13
CA ALA A 76 -12.66 -1.86 -8.70
C ALA A 76 -13.47 -2.74 -9.65
N ALA A 77 -14.65 -2.27 -10.04
CA ALA A 77 -15.52 -2.97 -10.99
C ALA A 77 -14.83 -3.12 -12.36
N PHE A 78 -14.14 -2.09 -12.84
CA PHE A 78 -13.36 -2.15 -14.07
C PHE A 78 -12.23 -3.19 -13.99
N LEU A 79 -11.42 -3.16 -12.93
CA LEU A 79 -10.29 -4.08 -12.75
C LEU A 79 -10.73 -5.55 -12.72
N LEU A 80 -11.85 -5.83 -12.04
CA LEU A 80 -12.39 -7.18 -11.93
C LEU A 80 -13.00 -7.66 -13.24
N ARG A 81 -13.88 -6.85 -13.85
CA ARG A 81 -14.58 -7.19 -15.09
C ARG A 81 -13.62 -7.43 -16.25
N ASP A 82 -12.58 -6.61 -16.36
CA ASP A 82 -11.61 -6.68 -17.46
C ASP A 82 -10.46 -7.67 -17.16
N GLY A 83 -10.49 -8.41 -16.04
CA GLY A 83 -9.52 -9.45 -15.72
C GLY A 83 -8.10 -8.91 -15.50
N LEU A 84 -7.96 -7.75 -14.87
CA LEU A 84 -6.70 -7.01 -14.80
C LEU A 84 -5.84 -7.34 -13.58
N HIS A 85 -6.30 -8.25 -12.72
CA HIS A 85 -5.50 -8.81 -11.63
C HIS A 85 -4.46 -9.81 -12.17
N ARG A 86 -3.35 -9.98 -11.47
CA ARG A 86 -2.32 -11.00 -11.75
C ARG A 86 -1.85 -11.62 -10.45
N LEU A 87 -2.28 -12.87 -10.20
CA LEU A 87 -2.04 -13.56 -8.93
C LEU A 87 -0.70 -14.28 -8.90
N VAL A 88 -0.27 -14.82 -10.04
CA VAL A 88 0.95 -15.63 -10.18
C VAL A 88 2.09 -14.75 -10.69
N PRO A 89 3.27 -14.76 -10.04
CA PRO A 89 4.46 -14.07 -10.52
C PRO A 89 4.77 -14.42 -11.97
N GLU A 90 5.21 -13.42 -12.74
CA GLU A 90 5.63 -13.55 -14.15
C GLU A 90 4.56 -14.07 -15.13
N SER A 91 3.36 -14.42 -14.66
CA SER A 91 2.28 -14.90 -15.50
C SER A 91 1.53 -13.75 -16.17
N LEU A 92 1.12 -13.98 -17.42
CA LEU A 92 0.19 -13.13 -18.17
C LEU A 92 -1.28 -13.54 -17.96
N GLN A 93 -1.54 -14.64 -17.26
CA GLN A 93 -2.87 -15.21 -17.11
C GLN A 93 -3.77 -14.32 -16.25
N ALA A 94 -4.94 -13.97 -16.78
CA ALA A 94 -6.00 -13.31 -16.05
C ALA A 94 -6.73 -14.32 -15.16
N PRO A 95 -6.83 -14.08 -13.84
CA PRO A 95 -7.62 -14.91 -12.94
C PRO A 95 -9.12 -14.65 -13.14
N THR A 96 -9.92 -15.64 -12.78
CA THR A 96 -11.36 -15.50 -12.64
C THR A 96 -11.72 -14.62 -11.43
N PRO A 97 -12.93 -14.03 -11.38
CA PRO A 97 -13.38 -13.27 -10.21
C PRO A 97 -13.35 -14.06 -8.90
N ALA A 98 -13.68 -15.36 -8.95
CA ALA A 98 -13.65 -16.23 -7.78
C ALA A 98 -12.22 -16.44 -7.25
N GLU A 99 -11.24 -16.58 -8.13
CA GLU A 99 -9.82 -16.68 -7.74
C GLU A 99 -9.30 -15.37 -7.15
N VAL A 100 -9.72 -14.22 -7.70
CA VAL A 100 -9.37 -12.90 -7.12
C VAL A 100 -9.93 -12.76 -5.71
N GLU A 101 -11.20 -13.11 -5.50
CA GLU A 101 -11.83 -13.06 -4.19
C GLU A 101 -11.13 -14.01 -3.20
N ALA A 102 -10.90 -15.27 -3.59
CA ALA A 102 -10.20 -16.24 -2.76
C ALA A 102 -8.80 -15.76 -2.36
N GLU A 103 -8.07 -15.11 -3.27
CA GLU A 103 -6.75 -14.57 -2.98
C GLU A 103 -6.81 -13.35 -2.05
N TRP A 104 -7.83 -12.50 -2.16
CA TRP A 104 -8.03 -11.43 -1.18
C TRP A 104 -8.32 -11.97 0.22
N GLN A 105 -9.14 -13.02 0.34
CA GLN A 105 -9.38 -13.69 1.62
C GLN A 105 -8.10 -14.30 2.19
N ARG A 106 -7.29 -14.96 1.34
CA ARG A 106 -5.98 -15.50 1.74
C ARG A 106 -5.04 -14.40 2.24
N LEU A 107 -4.97 -13.27 1.54
CA LEU A 107 -4.15 -12.11 1.93
C LEU A 107 -4.63 -11.50 3.25
N ALA A 108 -5.95 -11.41 3.47
CA ALA A 108 -6.51 -10.95 4.74
C ALA A 108 -6.14 -11.89 5.89
N ALA A 109 -6.25 -13.20 5.70
CA ALA A 109 -5.84 -14.19 6.70
C ALA A 109 -4.33 -14.13 6.99
N GLN A 110 -3.50 -13.99 5.95
CA GLN A 110 -2.05 -13.82 6.10
C GLN A 110 -1.72 -12.57 6.90
N ARG A 111 -2.40 -11.44 6.62
CA ARG A 111 -2.24 -10.20 7.36
C ARG A 111 -2.50 -10.39 8.85
N GLU A 112 -3.60 -11.03 9.21
CA GLU A 112 -3.94 -11.29 10.62
C GLU A 112 -2.93 -12.21 11.30
N ALA A 113 -2.45 -13.25 10.61
CA ALA A 113 -1.41 -14.13 11.12
C ALA A 113 -0.11 -13.36 11.42
N ILE A 114 0.32 -12.49 10.50
CA ILE A 114 1.52 -11.64 10.69
C ILE A 114 1.33 -10.68 11.87
N LEU A 115 0.16 -10.03 11.99
CA LEU A 115 -0.12 -9.14 13.11
C LEU A 115 -0.16 -9.92 14.44
N GLY A 116 -0.68 -11.15 14.44
CA GLY A 116 -0.61 -12.07 15.58
C GLY A 116 0.83 -12.38 15.98
N TRP A 117 1.68 -12.73 15.02
CA TRP A 117 3.12 -12.93 15.24
C TRP A 117 3.78 -11.66 15.82
N ALA A 118 3.50 -10.48 15.25
CA ALA A 118 4.11 -9.22 15.68
C ALA A 118 3.74 -8.87 17.12
N ARG A 119 2.50 -9.15 17.54
CA ARG A 119 2.05 -9.02 18.93
C ARG A 119 2.76 -10.01 19.85
N ALA A 120 2.82 -11.29 19.47
CA ALA A 120 3.45 -12.34 20.26
C ALA A 120 4.95 -12.09 20.50
N LYS A 121 5.65 -11.57 19.49
CA LYS A 121 7.07 -11.22 19.56
C LYS A 121 7.34 -9.82 20.09
N LYS A 122 6.30 -9.02 20.33
CA LYS A 122 6.39 -7.57 20.64
C LYS A 122 7.21 -6.79 19.60
N ALA A 123 7.17 -7.23 18.35
CA ALA A 123 8.02 -6.75 17.25
C ALA A 123 7.50 -5.47 16.58
N LEU A 124 6.21 -5.17 16.75
CA LEU A 124 5.52 -4.13 15.98
C LEU A 124 6.20 -2.75 16.11
N SER A 125 6.50 -2.32 17.34
CA SER A 125 7.13 -1.02 17.59
C SER A 125 8.49 -0.91 16.90
N GLU A 126 9.34 -1.92 17.06
CA GLU A 126 10.70 -1.93 16.54
C GLU A 126 10.73 -1.87 15.01
N ILE A 127 9.91 -2.70 14.35
CA ILE A 127 9.77 -2.71 12.88
C ILE A 127 9.33 -1.34 12.37
N VAL A 128 8.30 -0.76 12.97
CA VAL A 128 7.73 0.52 12.53
C VAL A 128 8.70 1.68 12.80
N GLN A 129 9.39 1.66 13.94
CA GLN A 129 10.41 2.68 14.26
C GLN A 129 11.58 2.64 13.28
N THR A 130 12.09 1.45 12.94
CA THR A 130 13.16 1.30 11.93
C THR A 130 12.75 1.92 10.60
N TYR A 131 11.54 1.62 10.13
CA TYR A 131 11.00 2.24 8.91
C TYR A 131 10.95 3.77 9.01
N ARG A 132 10.37 4.29 10.09
CA ARG A 132 10.21 5.75 10.28
C ARG A 132 11.56 6.46 10.35
N PHE A 133 12.54 5.86 11.01
CA PHE A 133 13.89 6.41 11.11
C PHE A 133 14.57 6.50 9.75
N GLU A 134 14.47 5.46 8.92
CA GLU A 134 14.99 5.48 7.56
C GLU A 134 14.29 6.53 6.69
N ARG A 135 12.96 6.62 6.75
CA ARG A 135 12.22 7.67 6.05
C ARG A 135 12.66 9.07 6.47
N ARG A 136 12.97 9.28 7.75
CA ARG A 136 13.47 10.57 8.27
C ARG A 136 14.87 10.92 7.74
N ARG A 137 15.70 9.93 7.44
CA ARG A 137 17.02 10.11 6.81
C ARG A 137 16.95 10.42 5.31
N GLY A 138 15.74 10.45 4.74
CA GLY A 138 15.53 10.67 3.31
C GLY A 138 15.57 9.38 2.47
N THR A 139 15.68 8.21 3.12
CA THR A 139 15.68 6.91 2.43
C THR A 139 14.35 6.69 1.70
N TYR A 140 14.38 6.26 0.44
CA TYR A 140 13.18 5.93 -0.34
C TYR A 140 12.35 4.84 0.34
N SER A 141 11.03 4.82 0.09
CA SER A 141 10.08 3.93 0.79
C SER A 141 10.51 2.46 0.72
N HIS A 142 10.90 1.97 -0.46
CA HIS A 142 11.37 0.60 -0.65
C HIS A 142 12.57 0.26 0.25
N SER A 143 13.56 1.14 0.32
CA SER A 143 14.77 0.91 1.12
C SER A 143 14.49 1.00 2.62
N ALA A 144 13.59 1.88 3.06
CA ALA A 144 13.14 1.93 4.46
C ALA A 144 12.38 0.65 4.87
N HIS A 145 11.58 0.14 3.95
CA HIS A 145 10.90 -1.14 4.07
C HIS A 145 11.88 -2.32 4.18
N ALA A 146 12.92 -2.35 3.35
CA ALA A 146 13.97 -3.36 3.41
C ALA A 146 14.77 -3.30 4.72
N ALA A 147 15.00 -2.12 5.29
CA ALA A 147 15.63 -1.98 6.60
C ALA A 147 14.75 -2.57 7.71
N ALA A 148 13.44 -2.29 7.70
CA ALA A 148 12.49 -2.89 8.63
C ALA A 148 12.37 -4.42 8.44
N ALA A 149 12.52 -4.93 7.22
CA ALA A 149 12.58 -6.37 6.96
C ALA A 149 13.80 -7.02 7.64
N LYS A 150 14.97 -6.37 7.63
CA LYS A 150 16.15 -6.85 8.37
C LYS A 150 15.89 -6.97 9.87
N THR A 151 15.10 -6.05 10.44
CA THR A 151 14.65 -6.15 11.84
C THR A 151 13.79 -7.40 12.06
N VAL A 152 12.89 -7.74 11.14
CA VAL A 152 12.11 -8.99 11.21
C VAL A 152 13.02 -10.21 11.23
N GLU A 153 14.01 -10.27 10.33
CA GLU A 153 14.98 -11.40 10.28
C GLU A 153 15.82 -11.52 11.56
N GLN A 154 16.15 -10.39 12.19
CA GLN A 154 16.89 -10.36 13.46
C GLN A 154 16.05 -10.89 14.63
N ILE A 155 14.76 -10.54 14.66
CA ILE A 155 13.80 -10.99 15.68
C ILE A 155 13.47 -12.47 15.51
N ASP A 156 13.27 -12.92 14.27
CA ASP A 156 12.89 -14.29 13.97
C ASP A 156 13.43 -14.76 12.62
N ARG A 157 14.53 -15.53 12.67
CA ARG A 157 15.22 -16.04 11.47
C ARG A 157 14.43 -17.10 10.70
N SER A 158 13.34 -17.64 11.26
CA SER A 158 12.50 -18.60 10.53
C SER A 158 11.45 -17.92 9.64
N VAL A 159 11.42 -16.59 9.58
CA VAL A 159 10.50 -15.85 8.71
C VAL A 159 11.08 -15.80 7.30
N ASP A 160 10.47 -16.55 6.38
CA ASP A 160 10.93 -16.65 4.98
C ASP A 160 10.69 -15.38 4.15
N ASP A 161 9.67 -14.58 4.50
CA ASP A 161 9.31 -13.34 3.79
C ASP A 161 9.23 -12.16 4.76
N ALA A 162 10.40 -11.75 5.24
CA ALA A 162 10.56 -10.63 6.16
C ALA A 162 10.02 -9.31 5.60
N MET A 163 10.06 -9.15 4.28
CA MET A 163 9.55 -7.96 3.58
C MET A 163 8.03 -7.85 3.73
N THR A 164 7.29 -8.93 3.48
CA THR A 164 5.84 -8.95 3.71
C THR A 164 5.49 -8.69 5.17
N TYR A 165 6.23 -9.28 6.11
CA TYR A 165 6.00 -9.09 7.55
C TYR A 165 6.17 -7.62 7.96
N ALA A 166 7.28 -7.00 7.56
CA ALA A 166 7.53 -5.59 7.81
C ALA A 166 6.46 -4.71 7.16
N GLY A 167 6.12 -4.99 5.90
CA GLY A 167 5.09 -4.29 5.14
C GLY A 167 3.74 -4.26 5.85
N VAL A 168 3.24 -5.42 6.28
CA VAL A 168 1.96 -5.54 6.99
C VAL A 168 1.96 -4.77 8.30
N CYS A 169 3.05 -4.84 9.07
CA CYS A 169 3.19 -4.12 10.34
C CYS A 169 3.14 -2.59 10.13
N ILE A 170 3.86 -2.11 9.11
CA ILE A 170 3.94 -0.69 8.75
C ILE A 170 2.59 -0.18 8.24
N GLU A 171 1.95 -0.88 7.30
CA GLU A 171 0.63 -0.50 6.78
C GLU A 171 -0.44 -0.50 7.87
N TRP A 172 -0.41 -1.47 8.78
CA TRP A 172 -1.31 -1.49 9.93
C TRP A 172 -1.09 -0.30 10.85
N ALA A 173 0.16 -0.01 11.20
CA ALA A 173 0.49 1.10 12.10
C ALA A 173 0.17 2.47 11.48
N GLU A 174 0.39 2.64 10.18
CA GLU A 174 0.02 3.84 9.45
C GLU A 174 -1.50 4.06 9.47
N ARG A 175 -2.29 2.99 9.34
CA ARG A 175 -3.76 3.04 9.34
C ARG A 175 -4.33 3.30 10.74
N GLU A 176 -3.94 2.50 11.73
CA GLU A 176 -4.55 2.53 13.07
C GLU A 176 -3.97 3.65 13.96
N HIS A 177 -2.71 4.02 13.75
CA HIS A 177 -1.98 4.98 14.58
C HIS A 177 -1.40 6.15 13.77
N ARG A 178 -2.14 6.59 12.74
CA ARG A 178 -1.72 7.61 11.76
C ARG A 178 -1.04 8.83 12.34
N ALA A 179 -1.64 9.42 13.38
CA ALA A 179 -1.11 10.62 14.01
C ALA A 179 0.27 10.36 14.61
N TRP A 180 0.46 9.24 15.30
CA TRP A 180 1.76 8.84 15.84
C TRP A 180 2.74 8.44 14.73
N PHE A 181 2.29 7.71 13.73
CA PHE A 181 3.12 7.23 12.61
C PHE A 181 3.78 8.39 11.86
N TRP A 182 3.06 9.50 11.65
CA TRP A 182 3.56 10.67 10.93
C TRP A 182 4.03 11.84 11.81
N ARG A 183 3.69 11.90 13.10
CA ARG A 183 4.18 12.96 13.99
C ARG A 183 5.68 12.85 14.21
N CYS A 184 6.37 13.97 14.05
CA CYS A 184 7.70 14.21 14.59
C CYS A 184 7.61 14.40 16.12
N ALA A 185 7.45 13.33 16.88
CA ALA A 185 7.70 13.41 18.32
C ALA A 185 9.23 13.37 18.54
N PRO A 186 9.82 14.26 19.36
CA PRO A 186 11.23 14.18 19.74
C PRO A 186 11.54 12.95 20.61
N ASN A 187 10.49 12.33 21.15
CA ASN A 187 10.60 11.21 22.07
C ASN A 187 10.09 9.94 21.41
N ASP A 188 11.01 9.00 21.27
CA ASP A 188 10.86 7.65 20.71
C ASP A 188 9.96 6.72 21.56
N GLN A 189 9.08 7.28 22.39
CA GLN A 189 8.18 6.48 23.22
C GLN A 189 6.96 6.04 22.40
N VAL A 190 6.80 4.73 22.34
CA VAL A 190 5.71 4.00 21.69
C VAL A 190 4.85 3.35 22.77
N LEU A 191 3.58 3.14 22.43
CA LEU A 191 2.61 2.24 23.07
C LEU A 191 3.24 0.99 23.68
#